data_AF-A0A1I0YJN7-F1
#
_entry.id   AF-A0A1I0YJN7-F1
#
_cell.length_a   1.000
_cell.length_b   1.000
_cell.length_c   1.000
_cell.angle_alpha   90.00
_cell.angle_beta   90.00
_cell.angle_gamma   90.00
#
_symmetry.space_group_name_H-M   'P 1'
#
loop_
_entity.id
_entity.type
_entity.pdbx_description
1 polymer ?
#
loop_
_entity_poly.entity_id
_entity_poly.type
_entity_poly.pdbx_seq_one_letter_code
_entity_poly.pdbx_strand_id
1 'polypeptide(L)'
;MNKSDYNFAVFIMVLSVISGLFQGTVYLVLGNRIFFQDFFIPWLILLNVIYFAGVAILSKYFNYKEYKPALVTLLLSAVGSLLQMAVLYMMIVEQKYEQYYFQVVVIMLVTSILFGYALAFTNSSERKWLKIAGILILISSGFLLMITFAGPGTQDFQILSALEKTSKWISLSSTLIPLLLVLNFREELKSKVNSKSKAAEYGYGIFGIVSVIAFLAIGIPFISESYSQAYWQGKNQDKTDQLVELFDERIYVGNQGDSLHYLLLKPVQMDPTIAYPLVISLPYSDYEAGAAQILSENVNRIKYPAYIFVPFCPEGKGWGGVPNTPVIDELVFEAIESLDSEENIDTNRRYITGVSRGGYGTWHFITKRPDLFAAAIPVCGEGDTTLASEITGVAVWAFHGKKDENVPVSGSRDMIDAMRVTGKNPKYTEYQNEGHNIWYQVSTEPDLWPWLFSQRKE
;
A
#
# COMPACT_ATOMS: atom_id res chain seq x y z
N MET A 1 -27.22 -27.05 -22.39
CA MET A 1 -27.66 -25.88 -21.59
C MET A 1 -29.17 -25.95 -21.32
N ASN A 2 -29.56 -26.09 -20.05
CA ASN A 2 -30.94 -26.04 -19.54
C ASN A 2 -31.25 -24.67 -18.89
N LYS A 3 -32.49 -24.45 -18.41
CA LYS A 3 -32.89 -23.16 -17.81
C LYS A 3 -32.03 -22.75 -16.60
N SER A 4 -31.69 -23.69 -15.73
CA SER A 4 -30.82 -23.43 -14.57
C SER A 4 -29.41 -23.01 -14.98
N ASP A 5 -28.85 -23.59 -16.05
CA ASP A 5 -27.52 -23.23 -16.56
C ASP A 5 -27.49 -21.77 -17.01
N TYR A 6 -28.51 -21.30 -17.74
CA TYR A 6 -28.58 -19.90 -18.20
C TYR A 6 -28.80 -18.93 -17.04
N ASN A 7 -29.64 -19.27 -16.06
CA ASN A 7 -29.83 -18.44 -14.88
C ASN A 7 -28.53 -18.29 -14.09
N PHE A 8 -27.79 -19.39 -13.90
CA PHE A 8 -26.49 -19.37 -13.26
C PHE A 8 -25.47 -18.56 -14.07
N ALA A 9 -25.45 -18.72 -15.40
CA ALA A 9 -24.60 -17.92 -16.28
C ALA A 9 -24.88 -16.41 -16.15
N VAL A 10 -26.16 -16.00 -16.09
CA VAL A 10 -26.53 -14.60 -15.84
C VAL A 10 -26.05 -14.14 -14.47
N PHE A 11 -26.30 -14.94 -13.43
CA PHE A 11 -25.89 -14.61 -12.06
C PHE A 11 -24.37 -14.39 -11.97
N ILE A 12 -23.57 -15.35 -12.44
CA ILE A 12 -22.11 -15.28 -12.29
C ILE A 12 -21.52 -14.12 -13.08
N MET A 13 -22.04 -13.82 -14.28
CA MET A 13 -21.58 -12.68 -15.08
C MET A 13 -21.91 -11.34 -14.41
N VAL A 14 -23.09 -11.22 -13.79
CA VAL A 14 -23.44 -10.02 -12.99
C VAL A 14 -22.51 -9.90 -11.78
N LEU A 15 -22.27 -10.99 -11.06
CA LEU A 15 -21.37 -11.00 -9.91
C LEU A 15 -19.93 -10.62 -10.32
N SER A 16 -19.44 -11.12 -11.47
CA SER A 16 -18.14 -10.71 -12.02
C SER A 16 -18.05 -9.21 -12.29
N VAL A 17 -19.11 -8.61 -12.85
CA VAL A 17 -19.15 -7.14 -13.11
C VAL A 17 -19.12 -6.37 -11.79
N ILE A 18 -19.95 -6.74 -10.82
CA ILE A 18 -20.01 -6.07 -9.52
C ILE A 18 -18.64 -6.16 -8.82
N SER A 19 -18.03 -7.34 -8.83
CA SER A 19 -16.74 -7.55 -8.16
C SER A 19 -15.59 -6.85 -8.88
N GLY A 20 -15.62 -6.83 -10.21
CA GLY A 20 -14.65 -6.07 -11.02
C GLY A 20 -14.76 -4.57 -10.81
N LEU A 21 -15.98 -4.02 -10.79
CA LEU A 21 -16.21 -2.60 -10.50
C LEU A 21 -15.75 -2.24 -9.08
N PHE A 22 -16.08 -3.07 -8.08
CA PHE A 22 -15.62 -2.89 -6.71
C PHE A 22 -14.09 -2.81 -6.65
N GLN A 23 -13.38 -3.80 -7.19
CA GLN A 23 -11.91 -3.80 -7.19
C GLN A 23 -11.36 -2.59 -7.96
N GLY A 24 -11.93 -2.29 -9.13
CA GLY A 24 -11.48 -1.18 -9.97
C GLY A 24 -11.63 0.17 -9.26
N THR A 25 -12.71 0.38 -8.50
CA THR A 25 -12.90 1.57 -7.67
C THR A 25 -11.87 1.65 -6.56
N VAL A 26 -11.63 0.57 -5.82
CA VAL A 26 -10.58 0.53 -4.78
C VAL A 26 -9.21 0.83 -5.38
N TYR A 27 -8.89 0.25 -6.54
CA TYR A 27 -7.62 0.47 -7.23
C TYR A 27 -7.46 1.90 -7.76
N LEU A 28 -8.54 2.56 -8.19
CA LEU A 28 -8.50 3.97 -8.56
C LEU A 28 -8.16 4.87 -7.37
N VAL A 29 -8.63 4.52 -6.17
CA VAL A 29 -8.39 5.29 -4.94
C VAL A 29 -6.98 5.02 -4.39
N LEU A 30 -6.57 3.75 -4.30
CA LEU A 30 -5.32 3.37 -3.63
C LEU A 30 -4.11 3.19 -4.57
N GLY A 31 -4.34 3.06 -5.88
CA GLY A 31 -3.30 2.67 -6.82
C GLY A 31 -2.66 1.33 -6.43
N ASN A 32 -1.34 1.22 -6.60
CA ASN A 32 -0.58 0.02 -6.23
C ASN A 32 -0.64 -0.32 -4.73
N ARG A 33 -1.09 0.59 -3.87
CA ARG A 33 -1.21 0.31 -2.44
C ARG A 33 -2.28 -0.71 -2.10
N ILE A 34 -3.19 -0.99 -3.05
CA ILE A 34 -4.17 -2.06 -2.93
C ILE A 34 -3.53 -3.42 -2.59
N PHE A 35 -2.30 -3.67 -3.07
CA PHE A 35 -1.59 -4.94 -2.86
C PHE A 35 -1.11 -5.14 -1.42
N PHE A 36 -1.04 -4.07 -0.63
CA PHE A 36 -0.60 -4.08 0.77
C PHE A 36 -1.77 -4.07 1.75
N GLN A 37 -3.01 -4.24 1.28
CA GLN A 37 -4.17 -4.32 2.15
C GLN A 37 -4.33 -5.75 2.68
N ASP A 38 -4.68 -5.90 3.95
CA ASP A 38 -4.81 -7.20 4.64
C ASP A 38 -5.84 -8.09 3.94
N PHE A 39 -6.93 -7.48 3.47
CA PHE A 39 -8.00 -8.19 2.78
C PHE A 39 -7.78 -8.37 1.27
N PHE A 40 -6.66 -7.90 0.71
CA PHE A 40 -6.40 -8.02 -0.73
C PHE A 40 -6.27 -9.48 -1.18
N ILE A 41 -5.50 -10.31 -0.46
CA ILE A 41 -5.29 -11.71 -0.85
C ILE A 41 -6.58 -12.54 -0.78
N PRO A 42 -7.37 -12.50 0.33
CA PRO A 42 -8.68 -13.13 0.37
C PRO A 42 -9.61 -12.65 -0.76
N TRP A 43 -9.59 -11.35 -1.07
CA TRP A 43 -10.36 -10.77 -2.16
C TRP A 43 -9.92 -11.29 -3.54
N LEU A 44 -8.62 -11.35 -3.79
CA LEU A 44 -8.03 -11.89 -5.02
C LEU A 44 -8.45 -13.35 -5.23
N ILE A 45 -8.44 -14.17 -4.18
CA ILE A 45 -8.90 -15.57 -4.24
C ILE A 45 -10.38 -15.63 -4.61
N LEU A 46 -11.23 -14.83 -3.95
CA LEU A 46 -12.67 -14.78 -4.26
C LEU A 46 -12.94 -14.40 -5.72
N LEU A 47 -12.26 -13.38 -6.24
CA LEU A 47 -12.40 -12.98 -7.64
C LEU A 47 -12.05 -14.10 -8.60
N ASN A 48 -11.00 -14.86 -8.31
CA ASN A 48 -10.61 -15.99 -9.14
C ASN A 48 -11.63 -17.12 -9.09
N VAL A 49 -12.21 -17.43 -7.91
CA VAL A 49 -13.31 -18.40 -7.81
C VAL A 49 -14.50 -17.98 -8.69
N ILE A 50 -14.87 -16.71 -8.65
CA ILE A 50 -15.95 -16.14 -9.49
C ILE A 50 -15.59 -16.25 -10.98
N TYR A 51 -14.36 -15.88 -11.34
CA TYR A 51 -13.87 -15.96 -12.72
C TYR A 51 -13.91 -17.39 -13.27
N PHE A 52 -13.36 -18.38 -12.54
CA PHE A 52 -13.33 -19.76 -13.00
C PHE A 52 -14.71 -20.42 -13.01
N ALA A 53 -15.64 -20.03 -12.13
CA ALA A 53 -17.04 -20.41 -12.25
C ALA A 53 -17.68 -19.87 -13.54
N GLY A 54 -17.33 -18.64 -13.93
CA GLY A 54 -17.69 -18.03 -15.21
C GLY A 54 -17.12 -18.78 -16.42
N VAL A 55 -15.84 -19.15 -16.37
CA VAL A 55 -15.19 -19.99 -17.39
C VAL A 55 -15.91 -21.33 -17.52
N ALA A 56 -16.19 -22.02 -16.42
CA ALA A 56 -16.83 -23.33 -16.44
C ALA A 56 -18.22 -23.29 -17.12
N ILE A 57 -19.05 -22.29 -16.83
CA ILE A 57 -20.37 -22.18 -17.46
C ILE A 57 -20.28 -21.73 -18.93
N LEU A 58 -19.31 -20.88 -19.28
CA LEU A 58 -19.04 -20.51 -20.67
C LEU A 58 -18.52 -21.70 -21.49
N SER A 59 -17.64 -22.53 -20.92
CA SER A 59 -17.17 -23.76 -21.57
C SER A 59 -18.33 -24.70 -21.85
N LYS A 60 -19.24 -24.89 -20.89
CA LYS A 60 -20.47 -25.67 -21.07
C LYS A 60 -21.35 -25.10 -22.19
N TYR A 61 -21.46 -23.77 -22.26
CA TYR A 61 -22.24 -23.07 -23.28
C TYR A 61 -21.62 -23.21 -24.68
N PHE A 62 -20.33 -22.92 -24.84
CA PHE A 62 -19.63 -23.02 -26.13
C PHE A 62 -19.57 -24.45 -26.64
N ASN A 63 -19.41 -25.44 -25.75
CA ASN A 63 -19.52 -26.83 -26.14
C ASN A 63 -20.93 -27.18 -26.62
N TYR A 64 -21.97 -26.75 -25.89
CA TYR A 64 -23.38 -26.98 -26.27
C TYR A 64 -23.77 -26.32 -27.60
N LYS A 65 -23.14 -25.19 -27.95
CA LYS A 65 -23.34 -24.46 -29.21
C LYS A 65 -22.39 -24.85 -30.33
N GLU A 66 -21.45 -25.76 -30.04
CA GLU A 66 -20.39 -26.16 -30.97
C GLU A 66 -19.50 -25.00 -31.44
N TYR A 67 -19.34 -23.98 -30.59
CA TYR A 67 -18.40 -22.86 -30.78
C TYR A 67 -16.98 -23.29 -30.40
N LYS A 68 -16.44 -24.31 -31.09
CA LYS A 68 -15.13 -24.92 -30.78
C LYS A 68 -13.97 -23.91 -30.71
N PRO A 69 -13.82 -22.94 -31.64
CA PRO A 69 -12.74 -21.96 -31.54
C PRO A 69 -12.82 -21.11 -30.27
N ALA A 70 -14.02 -20.65 -29.90
CA ALA A 70 -14.24 -19.86 -28.68
C ALA A 70 -14.02 -20.69 -27.41
N LEU A 71 -14.37 -21.99 -27.42
CA LEU A 71 -14.09 -22.90 -26.31
C LEU A 71 -12.59 -23.08 -26.06
N VAL A 72 -11.81 -23.36 -27.11
CA VAL A 72 -10.37 -23.61 -26.98
C VAL A 72 -9.65 -22.35 -26.51
N THR A 73 -9.95 -21.19 -27.10
CA THR A 73 -9.28 -19.93 -26.72
C THR A 73 -9.72 -19.43 -25.35
N LEU A 74 -10.96 -19.69 -24.91
CA LEU A 74 -11.38 -19.45 -23.53
C LEU A 74 -10.54 -20.26 -22.54
N LEU A 75 -10.32 -21.55 -22.80
CA LEU A 75 -9.53 -22.40 -21.92
C LEU A 75 -8.05 -21.98 -21.89
N LEU A 76 -7.49 -21.57 -23.02
CA LEU A 76 -6.14 -21.00 -23.09
C LEU A 76 -6.03 -19.70 -22.28
N SER A 77 -7.02 -18.80 -22.41
CA SER A 77 -7.08 -17.56 -21.62
C SER A 77 -7.18 -17.85 -20.12
N ALA A 78 -7.99 -18.85 -19.73
CA ALA A 78 -8.12 -19.27 -18.34
C ALA A 78 -6.80 -19.80 -17.75
N VAL A 79 -6.01 -20.54 -18.53
CA VAL A 79 -4.66 -20.97 -18.11
C VAL A 79 -3.72 -19.77 -17.95
N GLY A 80 -3.75 -18.81 -18.89
CA GLY A 80 -2.96 -17.58 -18.79
C GLY A 80 -3.29 -16.77 -17.52
N SER A 81 -4.59 -16.62 -17.21
CA SER A 81 -5.04 -15.96 -15.99
C SER A 81 -4.63 -16.73 -14.72
N LEU A 82 -4.68 -18.06 -14.73
CA LEU A 82 -4.22 -18.87 -13.59
C LEU A 82 -2.73 -18.69 -13.31
N LEU A 83 -1.90 -18.66 -14.37
CA LEU A 83 -0.46 -18.43 -14.25
C LEU A 83 -0.16 -17.03 -13.70
N GLN A 84 -0.87 -16.01 -14.21
CA GLN A 84 -0.73 -14.64 -13.73
C GLN A 84 -1.14 -14.50 -12.26
N MET A 85 -2.24 -15.12 -11.85
CA MET A 85 -2.66 -15.19 -10.45
C MET A 85 -1.59 -15.87 -9.57
N ALA A 86 -1.09 -17.04 -10.00
CA ALA A 86 -0.12 -17.80 -9.22
C ALA A 86 1.17 -16.99 -9.00
N VAL A 87 1.69 -16.34 -10.05
CA VAL A 87 2.87 -15.48 -9.92
C VAL A 87 2.57 -14.28 -9.03
N LEU A 88 1.44 -13.60 -9.20
CA LEU A 88 1.06 -12.46 -8.35
C LEU A 88 0.95 -12.86 -6.87
N TYR A 89 0.37 -14.01 -6.58
CA TYR A 89 0.32 -14.55 -5.21
C TYR A 89 1.72 -14.81 -4.65
N MET A 90 2.60 -15.47 -5.42
CA MET A 90 3.97 -15.74 -4.98
C MET A 90 4.79 -14.46 -4.81
N MET A 91 4.52 -13.42 -5.60
CA MET A 91 5.15 -12.12 -5.43
C MET A 91 4.73 -11.45 -4.13
N ILE A 92 3.43 -11.42 -3.83
CA ILE A 92 2.90 -10.69 -2.66
C ILE A 92 3.19 -11.46 -1.36
N VAL A 93 2.93 -12.77 -1.33
CA VAL A 93 2.99 -13.57 -0.10
C VAL A 93 4.38 -14.13 0.14
N GLU A 94 5.03 -14.63 -0.91
CA GLU A 94 6.30 -15.36 -0.80
C GLU A 94 7.51 -14.50 -1.20
N GLN A 95 7.29 -13.28 -1.72
CA GLN A 95 8.33 -12.39 -2.25
C GLN A 95 9.25 -13.09 -3.27
N LYS A 96 8.68 -13.97 -4.10
CA LYS A 96 9.38 -14.77 -5.12
C LYS A 96 8.79 -14.53 -6.50
N TYR A 97 9.59 -14.83 -7.52
CA TYR A 97 9.17 -14.95 -8.92
C TYR A 97 8.72 -13.65 -9.61
N GLU A 98 9.06 -12.48 -9.07
CA GLU A 98 8.81 -11.17 -9.69
C GLU A 98 9.31 -11.09 -11.15
N GLN A 99 10.48 -11.67 -11.43
CA GLN A 99 11.09 -11.74 -12.77
C GLN A 99 10.22 -12.42 -13.84
N TYR A 100 9.16 -13.15 -13.44
CA TYR A 100 8.22 -13.83 -14.35
C TYR A 100 6.92 -13.05 -14.57
N TYR A 101 6.68 -11.97 -13.82
CA TYR A 101 5.41 -11.23 -13.85
C TYR A 101 5.11 -10.66 -15.23
N PHE A 102 6.12 -10.07 -15.87
CA PHE A 102 5.99 -9.50 -17.21
C PHE A 102 5.53 -10.55 -18.23
N GLN A 103 6.15 -11.74 -18.21
CA GLN A 103 5.91 -12.82 -19.15
C GLN A 103 4.50 -13.39 -18.97
N VAL A 104 4.04 -13.59 -17.73
CA VAL A 104 2.68 -14.10 -17.48
C VAL A 104 1.60 -13.08 -17.83
N VAL A 105 1.84 -11.78 -17.63
CA VAL A 105 0.93 -10.71 -18.08
C VAL A 105 0.81 -10.71 -19.62
N VAL A 106 1.94 -10.84 -20.33
CA VAL A 106 1.93 -10.94 -21.80
C VAL A 106 1.17 -12.18 -22.27
N ILE A 107 1.41 -13.35 -21.66
CA ILE A 107 0.69 -14.59 -22.00
C ILE A 107 -0.82 -14.42 -21.77
N MET A 108 -1.23 -13.85 -20.64
CA MET A 108 -2.63 -13.58 -20.32
C MET A 108 -3.28 -12.64 -21.35
N LEU A 109 -2.60 -11.57 -21.75
CA LEU A 109 -3.13 -10.61 -22.73
C LEU A 109 -3.22 -11.21 -24.14
N VAL A 110 -2.19 -11.93 -24.59
CA VAL A 110 -2.19 -12.59 -25.91
C VAL A 110 -3.29 -13.64 -26.00
N THR A 111 -3.45 -14.47 -24.97
CA THR A 111 -4.52 -15.47 -24.94
C THR A 111 -5.91 -14.83 -24.87
N SER A 112 -6.05 -13.69 -24.19
CA SER A 112 -7.29 -12.88 -24.20
C SER A 112 -7.61 -12.29 -25.57
N ILE A 113 -6.59 -11.82 -26.31
CA ILE A 113 -6.74 -11.36 -27.71
C ILE A 113 -7.23 -12.51 -28.60
N LEU A 114 -6.64 -13.71 -28.48
CA LEU A 114 -7.09 -14.88 -29.22
C LEU A 114 -8.55 -15.25 -28.90
N PHE A 115 -8.96 -15.12 -27.65
CA PHE A 115 -10.35 -15.33 -27.23
C PHE A 115 -11.29 -14.28 -27.82
N GLY A 116 -10.91 -13.00 -27.75
CA GLY A 116 -11.67 -11.91 -28.38
C GLY A 116 -11.84 -12.09 -29.89
N TYR A 117 -10.77 -12.52 -30.57
CA TYR A 117 -10.81 -12.86 -32.00
C TYR A 117 -11.78 -14.00 -32.29
N ALA A 118 -11.69 -15.09 -31.51
CA ALA A 118 -12.58 -16.23 -31.68
C ALA A 118 -14.05 -15.81 -31.53
N LEU A 119 -14.39 -14.98 -30.53
CA LEU A 119 -15.75 -14.48 -30.34
C LEU A 119 -16.23 -13.56 -31.48
N ALA A 120 -15.35 -12.72 -32.01
CA ALA A 120 -15.72 -11.69 -32.99
C ALA A 120 -15.78 -12.19 -34.44
N PHE A 121 -15.03 -13.23 -34.79
CA PHE A 121 -14.76 -13.59 -36.19
C PHE A 121 -14.96 -15.08 -36.54
N THR A 122 -15.49 -15.89 -35.62
CA THR A 122 -15.83 -17.30 -35.91
C THR A 122 -17.35 -17.52 -35.89
N ASN A 123 -17.81 -18.78 -35.88
CA ASN A 123 -19.23 -19.12 -35.84
C ASN A 123 -19.97 -18.54 -34.61
N SER A 124 -19.28 -18.24 -33.52
CA SER A 124 -19.86 -17.53 -32.37
C SER A 124 -20.27 -16.08 -32.67
N SER A 125 -19.72 -15.47 -33.73
CA SER A 125 -20.00 -14.08 -34.13
C SER A 125 -21.39 -13.86 -34.73
N GLU A 126 -22.11 -14.94 -35.07
CA GLU A 126 -23.53 -14.88 -35.45
C GLU A 126 -24.40 -14.31 -34.32
N ARG A 127 -23.96 -14.44 -33.07
CA ARG A 127 -24.59 -13.80 -31.91
C ARG A 127 -24.04 -12.39 -31.77
N LYS A 128 -24.89 -11.38 -32.02
CA LYS A 128 -24.53 -9.95 -31.92
C LYS A 128 -23.77 -9.57 -30.65
N TRP A 129 -24.22 -10.09 -29.49
CA TRP A 129 -23.62 -9.76 -28.20
C TRP A 129 -22.25 -10.42 -28.00
N LEU A 130 -22.05 -11.66 -28.47
CA LEU A 130 -20.75 -12.32 -28.45
C LEU A 130 -19.76 -11.60 -29.38
N LYS A 131 -20.22 -11.18 -30.56
CA LYS A 131 -19.41 -10.40 -31.50
C LYS A 131 -18.93 -9.09 -30.89
N ILE A 132 -19.83 -8.31 -30.29
CA ILE A 132 -19.48 -7.04 -29.64
C ILE A 132 -18.53 -7.29 -28.46
N ALA A 133 -18.78 -8.32 -27.65
CA ALA A 133 -17.89 -8.68 -26.55
C ALA A 133 -16.48 -9.02 -27.05
N GLY A 134 -16.37 -9.82 -28.11
CA GLY A 134 -15.09 -10.16 -28.74
C GLY A 134 -14.32 -8.94 -29.23
N ILE A 135 -15.00 -7.99 -29.88
CA ILE A 135 -14.38 -6.73 -30.34
C ILE A 135 -13.87 -5.90 -29.16
N LEU A 136 -14.65 -5.76 -28.08
CA LEU A 136 -14.20 -5.00 -26.90
C LEU A 136 -13.03 -5.68 -26.18
N ILE A 137 -13.00 -7.02 -26.12
CA ILE A 137 -11.86 -7.77 -25.57
C ILE A 137 -10.60 -7.53 -26.41
N LEU A 138 -10.71 -7.56 -27.73
CA LEU A 138 -9.58 -7.29 -28.63
C LEU A 138 -9.01 -5.88 -28.43
N ILE A 139 -9.89 -4.88 -28.39
CA ILE A 139 -9.48 -3.48 -28.21
C ILE A 139 -8.80 -3.31 -26.86
N SER A 140 -9.47 -3.69 -25.77
CA SER A 140 -8.93 -3.53 -24.41
C SER A 140 -7.62 -4.28 -24.19
N SER A 141 -7.57 -5.57 -24.54
CA SER A 141 -6.38 -6.40 -24.34
C SER A 141 -5.23 -5.96 -25.25
N GLY A 142 -5.53 -5.52 -26.48
CA GLY A 142 -4.54 -4.98 -27.42
C GLY A 142 -3.91 -3.69 -26.90
N PHE A 143 -4.71 -2.76 -26.39
CA PHE A 143 -4.19 -1.54 -25.76
C PHE A 143 -3.37 -1.82 -24.52
N LEU A 144 -3.85 -2.70 -23.63
CA LEU A 144 -3.09 -3.11 -22.44
C LEU A 144 -1.75 -3.74 -22.83
N LEU A 145 -1.72 -4.58 -23.86
CA LEU A 145 -0.48 -5.18 -24.36
C LEU A 145 0.50 -4.12 -24.87
N MET A 146 0.01 -3.14 -25.64
CA MET A 146 0.86 -2.01 -26.09
C MET A 146 1.42 -1.23 -24.90
N ILE A 147 0.61 -0.94 -23.88
CA ILE A 147 1.05 -0.24 -22.67
C ILE A 147 2.13 -1.06 -21.92
N THR A 148 1.94 -2.39 -21.80
CA THR A 148 2.91 -3.29 -21.16
C THR A 148 4.30 -3.22 -21.82
N PHE A 149 4.36 -3.09 -23.14
CA PHE A 149 5.64 -2.93 -23.86
C PHE A 149 6.16 -1.49 -23.89
N ALA A 150 5.28 -0.49 -23.88
CA ALA A 150 5.67 0.92 -23.93
C ALA A 150 6.27 1.41 -22.60
N GLY A 151 5.77 0.92 -21.45
CA GLY A 151 6.19 1.36 -20.12
C GLY A 151 7.71 1.30 -19.89
N PRO A 152 8.35 0.12 -20.06
CA PRO A 152 9.80 -0.02 -19.88
C PRO A 152 10.66 0.78 -20.86
N GLY A 153 10.10 1.24 -21.99
CA GLY A 153 10.82 1.91 -23.07
C GLY A 153 10.96 3.43 -22.94
N THR A 154 10.35 4.03 -21.92
CA THR A 154 10.37 5.48 -21.70
C THR A 154 10.77 5.83 -20.27
N GLN A 155 11.62 6.85 -20.11
CA GLN A 155 11.96 7.44 -18.81
C GLN A 155 11.18 8.74 -18.54
N ASP A 156 10.32 9.15 -19.48
CA ASP A 156 9.50 10.35 -19.32
C ASP A 156 8.37 10.09 -18.33
N PHE A 157 8.43 10.78 -17.19
CA PHE A 157 7.46 10.67 -16.10
C PHE A 157 6.03 11.05 -16.51
N GLN A 158 5.84 12.03 -17.39
CA GLN A 158 4.50 12.43 -17.84
C GLN A 158 3.89 11.33 -18.70
N ILE A 159 4.69 10.70 -19.57
CA ILE A 159 4.25 9.57 -20.39
C ILE A 159 3.92 8.37 -19.51
N LEU A 160 4.78 8.02 -18.55
CA LEU A 160 4.53 6.92 -17.60
C LEU A 160 3.23 7.13 -16.81
N SER A 161 3.01 8.34 -16.28
CA SER A 161 1.77 8.70 -15.57
C SER A 161 0.54 8.61 -16.47
N ALA A 162 0.64 9.06 -17.72
CA ALA A 162 -0.45 8.99 -18.69
C ALA A 162 -0.77 7.52 -19.06
N LEU A 163 0.24 6.69 -19.27
CA LEU A 163 0.08 5.26 -19.56
C LEU A 163 -0.57 4.52 -18.39
N GLU A 164 -0.18 4.82 -17.15
CA GLU A 164 -0.77 4.23 -15.94
C GLU A 164 -2.23 4.63 -15.75
N LYS A 165 -2.56 5.92 -15.92
CA LYS A 165 -3.96 6.39 -15.86
C LYS A 165 -4.80 5.73 -16.96
N THR A 166 -4.24 5.61 -18.16
CA THR A 166 -4.92 4.99 -19.31
C THR A 166 -5.19 3.51 -19.05
N SER A 167 -4.21 2.76 -18.54
CA SER A 167 -4.39 1.34 -18.22
C SER A 167 -5.47 1.14 -17.16
N LYS A 168 -5.50 1.97 -16.10
CA LYS A 168 -6.55 1.96 -15.06
C LYS A 168 -7.96 2.09 -15.65
N TRP A 169 -8.19 3.07 -16.52
CA TRP A 169 -9.50 3.28 -17.15
C TRP A 169 -9.88 2.18 -18.13
N ILE A 170 -8.92 1.65 -18.90
CA ILE A 170 -9.16 0.50 -19.79
C ILE A 170 -9.53 -0.72 -18.97
N SER A 171 -8.79 -1.04 -17.90
CA SER A 171 -9.10 -2.15 -17.01
C SER A 171 -10.48 -2.00 -16.39
N LEU A 172 -10.83 -0.81 -15.86
CA LEU A 172 -12.13 -0.56 -15.27
C LEU A 172 -13.27 -0.72 -16.29
N SER A 173 -13.16 -0.12 -17.48
CA SER A 173 -14.19 -0.24 -18.51
C SER A 173 -14.35 -1.67 -19.03
N SER A 174 -13.27 -2.45 -19.07
CA SER A 174 -13.29 -3.86 -19.48
C SER A 174 -14.10 -4.74 -18.52
N THR A 175 -14.27 -4.33 -17.25
CA THR A 175 -15.13 -5.04 -16.27
C THR A 175 -16.60 -5.08 -16.67
N LEU A 176 -17.04 -4.22 -17.61
CA LEU A 176 -18.41 -4.17 -18.10
C LEU A 176 -18.70 -5.16 -19.24
N ILE A 177 -17.65 -5.74 -19.86
CA ILE A 177 -17.81 -6.68 -20.99
C ILE A 177 -18.72 -7.88 -20.66
N PRO A 178 -18.67 -8.50 -19.46
CA PRO A 178 -19.59 -9.59 -19.12
C PRO A 178 -21.07 -9.22 -19.14
N LEU A 179 -21.44 -7.93 -19.09
CA LEU A 179 -22.84 -7.50 -19.30
C LEU A 179 -23.35 -7.90 -20.70
N LEU A 180 -22.49 -7.92 -21.72
CA LEU A 180 -22.86 -8.40 -23.06
C LEU A 180 -23.16 -9.89 -23.03
N LEU A 181 -22.44 -10.67 -22.22
CA LEU A 181 -22.73 -12.09 -22.01
C LEU A 181 -24.07 -12.28 -21.27
N VAL A 182 -24.39 -11.41 -20.30
CA VAL A 182 -25.71 -11.38 -19.64
C VAL A 182 -26.82 -11.15 -20.68
N LEU A 183 -26.66 -10.18 -21.58
CA LEU A 183 -27.63 -9.90 -22.64
C LEU A 183 -27.77 -11.10 -23.59
N ASN A 184 -26.66 -11.74 -23.97
CA ASN A 184 -26.66 -12.97 -24.76
C ASN A 184 -27.47 -14.10 -24.09
N PHE A 185 -27.18 -14.39 -22.81
CA PHE A 185 -27.86 -15.46 -22.09
C PHE A 185 -29.34 -15.16 -21.84
N ARG A 186 -29.70 -13.90 -21.56
CA ARG A 186 -31.11 -13.50 -21.43
C ARG A 186 -31.89 -13.65 -22.74
N GLU A 187 -31.27 -13.35 -23.87
CA GLU A 187 -31.88 -13.54 -25.19
C GLU A 187 -32.12 -15.02 -25.49
N GLU A 188 -31.17 -15.89 -25.15
CA GLU A 188 -31.34 -17.34 -25.29
C GLU A 188 -32.34 -17.95 -24.29
N LEU A 189 -32.45 -17.38 -23.10
CA LEU A 189 -33.39 -17.85 -22.09
C LEU A 189 -34.85 -17.67 -22.54
N LYS A 190 -35.15 -16.60 -23.30
CA LYS A 190 -36.50 -16.30 -23.80
C LYS A 190 -37.05 -17.37 -24.76
N SER A 191 -36.18 -18.11 -25.45
CA SER A 191 -36.58 -19.10 -26.45
C SER A 191 -36.66 -20.54 -25.92
N LYS A 192 -36.50 -20.77 -24.60
CA LYS A 192 -36.47 -22.12 -24.02
C LYS A 192 -37.68 -22.44 -23.13
N VAL A 193 -38.31 -23.59 -23.38
CA VAL A 193 -39.39 -24.17 -22.56
C VAL A 193 -38.80 -25.05 -21.44
N ASN A 194 -39.47 -25.06 -20.28
CA ASN A 194 -39.14 -25.68 -18.98
C ASN A 194 -38.51 -27.10 -19.05
N SER A 195 -37.19 -27.21 -19.27
CA SER A 195 -36.42 -28.37 -18.78
C SER A 195 -35.63 -27.95 -17.53
N LYS A 196 -36.08 -28.44 -16.38
CA LYS A 196 -35.43 -28.23 -15.08
C LYS A 196 -34.61 -29.46 -14.71
N SER A 197 -33.33 -29.26 -14.37
CA SER A 197 -32.55 -30.25 -13.63
C SER A 197 -32.53 -29.83 -12.16
N LYS A 198 -33.24 -30.57 -11.29
CA LYS A 198 -33.32 -30.24 -9.86
C LYS A 198 -31.95 -30.23 -9.19
N ALA A 199 -31.07 -31.19 -9.51
CA ALA A 199 -29.73 -31.26 -8.92
C ALA A 199 -28.86 -30.05 -9.28
N ALA A 200 -28.91 -29.58 -10.54
CA ALA A 200 -28.20 -28.37 -10.96
C ALA A 200 -28.77 -27.10 -10.31
N GLU A 201 -30.10 -27.03 -10.14
CA GLU A 201 -30.78 -25.90 -9.49
C GLU A 201 -30.33 -25.74 -8.02
N TYR A 202 -30.22 -26.84 -7.26
CA TYR A 202 -29.69 -26.80 -5.88
C TYR A 202 -28.21 -26.41 -5.82
N GLY A 203 -27.36 -27.02 -6.67
CA GLY A 203 -25.92 -26.72 -6.68
C GLY A 203 -25.63 -25.25 -7.00
N TYR A 204 -26.29 -24.69 -8.03
CA TYR A 204 -26.16 -23.28 -8.37
C TYR A 204 -26.75 -22.34 -7.30
N GLY A 205 -27.84 -22.74 -6.65
CA GLY A 205 -28.43 -21.98 -5.55
C GLY A 205 -27.48 -21.86 -4.35
N ILE A 206 -26.88 -22.97 -3.92
CA ILE A 206 -25.90 -23.00 -2.82
C ILE A 206 -24.68 -22.15 -3.19
N PHE A 207 -24.11 -22.36 -4.38
CA PHE A 207 -22.97 -21.55 -4.83
C PHE A 207 -23.30 -20.06 -4.81
N GLY A 208 -24.46 -19.67 -5.33
CA GLY A 208 -24.88 -18.26 -5.37
C GLY A 208 -24.96 -17.63 -3.97
N ILE A 209 -25.55 -18.34 -3.01
CA ILE A 209 -25.64 -17.88 -1.61
C ILE A 209 -24.23 -17.75 -1.00
N VAL A 210 -23.38 -18.77 -1.16
CA VAL A 210 -22.01 -18.77 -0.62
C VAL A 210 -21.18 -17.64 -1.23
N SER A 211 -21.27 -17.41 -2.54
CA SER A 211 -20.54 -16.32 -3.19
C SER A 211 -20.97 -14.94 -2.71
N VAL A 212 -22.27 -14.71 -2.47
CA VAL A 212 -22.75 -13.43 -1.93
C VAL A 212 -22.29 -13.23 -0.49
N ILE A 213 -22.35 -14.27 0.35
CA ILE A 213 -21.86 -14.21 1.73
C ILE A 213 -20.35 -13.93 1.74
N ALA A 214 -19.56 -14.65 0.94
CA ALA A 214 -18.12 -14.43 0.84
C ALA A 214 -17.79 -13.03 0.33
N PHE A 215 -18.52 -12.53 -0.67
CA PHE A 215 -18.38 -11.16 -1.18
C PHE A 215 -18.59 -10.13 -0.08
N LEU A 216 -19.65 -10.25 0.73
CA LEU A 216 -19.91 -9.30 1.81
C LEU A 216 -18.90 -9.45 2.95
N ALA A 217 -18.57 -10.68 3.34
CA ALA A 217 -17.67 -10.97 4.45
C ALA A 217 -16.23 -10.49 4.19
N ILE A 218 -15.77 -10.52 2.93
CA ILE A 218 -14.43 -10.07 2.54
C ILE A 218 -14.46 -8.61 2.06
N GLY A 219 -15.46 -8.24 1.27
CA GLY A 219 -15.56 -6.91 0.66
C GLY A 219 -15.83 -5.77 1.65
N ILE A 220 -16.61 -6.01 2.72
CA ILE A 220 -16.90 -4.97 3.73
C ILE A 220 -15.63 -4.59 4.52
N PRO A 221 -14.86 -5.54 5.09
CA PRO A 221 -13.59 -5.21 5.71
C PRO A 221 -12.63 -4.54 4.73
N PHE A 222 -12.53 -5.06 3.51
CA PHE A 222 -11.61 -4.53 2.51
C PHE A 222 -11.91 -3.06 2.15
N ILE A 223 -13.18 -2.69 1.96
CA ILE A 223 -13.52 -1.28 1.69
C ILE A 223 -13.35 -0.39 2.92
N SER A 224 -13.59 -0.91 4.12
CA SER A 224 -13.39 -0.17 5.37
C SER A 224 -11.91 0.17 5.58
N GLU A 225 -11.04 -0.81 5.35
CA GLU A 225 -9.59 -0.66 5.38
C GLU A 225 -9.12 0.36 4.33
N SER A 226 -9.58 0.18 3.08
CA SER A 226 -9.26 1.07 1.96
C SER A 226 -9.70 2.52 2.19
N TYR A 227 -10.90 2.72 2.75
CA TYR A 227 -11.43 4.04 3.08
C TYR A 227 -10.62 4.70 4.18
N SER A 228 -10.28 3.95 5.24
CA SER A 228 -9.44 4.44 6.32
C SER A 228 -8.10 4.95 5.79
N GLN A 229 -7.43 4.15 4.95
CA GLN A 229 -6.15 4.54 4.37
C GLN A 229 -6.26 5.80 3.51
N ALA A 230 -7.25 5.87 2.62
CA ALA A 230 -7.46 7.03 1.76
C ALA A 230 -7.83 8.30 2.55
N TYR A 231 -8.65 8.17 3.61
CA TYR A 231 -9.05 9.26 4.48
C TYR A 231 -7.86 9.86 5.23
N TRP A 232 -7.05 9.00 5.85
CA TRP A 232 -5.86 9.45 6.58
C TRP A 232 -4.83 10.08 5.64
N GLN A 233 -4.66 9.55 4.43
CA GLN A 233 -3.78 10.14 3.44
C GLN A 233 -4.16 11.58 3.08
N GLY A 234 -5.45 11.85 2.77
CA GLY A 234 -5.89 13.21 2.45
C GLY A 234 -5.65 14.18 3.61
N LYS A 235 -5.95 13.73 4.84
CA LYS A 235 -5.72 14.52 6.04
C LYS A 235 -4.23 14.78 6.33
N ASN A 236 -3.37 13.82 6.00
CA ASN A 236 -1.93 13.93 6.16
C ASN A 236 -1.30 14.84 5.10
N GLN A 237 -1.84 14.86 3.89
CA GLN A 237 -1.39 15.77 2.84
C GLN A 237 -1.69 17.23 3.21
N ASP A 238 -2.90 17.57 3.65
CA ASP A 238 -3.24 18.93 4.11
C ASP A 238 -2.30 19.39 5.24
N LYS A 239 -1.97 18.49 6.17
CA LYS A 239 -1.03 18.75 7.27
C LYS A 239 0.40 18.92 6.78
N THR A 240 0.78 18.20 5.73
CA THR A 240 2.12 18.28 5.13
C THR A 240 2.29 19.59 4.39
N ASP A 241 1.27 20.03 3.64
CA ASP A 241 1.26 21.32 2.95
C ASP A 241 1.36 22.48 3.97
N GLN A 242 0.63 22.39 5.09
CA GLN A 242 0.75 23.35 6.20
C GLN A 242 2.14 23.36 6.86
N LEU A 243 2.79 22.19 7.00
CA LEU A 243 4.17 22.11 7.48
C LEU A 243 5.13 22.77 6.50
N VAL A 244 5.00 22.50 5.20
CA VAL A 244 5.88 23.08 4.17
C VAL A 244 5.74 24.60 4.11
N GLU A 245 4.52 25.16 4.24
CA GLU A 245 4.32 26.61 4.27
C GLU A 245 4.97 27.29 5.49
N LEU A 246 5.08 26.57 6.61
CA LEU A 246 5.58 27.13 7.86
C LEU A 246 7.11 26.97 8.03
N PHE A 247 7.72 25.99 7.37
CA PHE A 247 9.13 25.64 7.52
C PHE A 247 9.97 26.24 6.38
N ASP A 248 11.25 26.49 6.66
CA ASP A 248 12.22 26.81 5.61
C ASP A 248 12.62 25.51 4.89
N GLU A 249 12.32 25.40 3.59
CA GLU A 249 12.85 24.32 2.76
C GLU A 249 14.33 24.55 2.46
N ARG A 250 15.16 23.53 2.74
CA ARG A 250 16.62 23.60 2.57
C ARG A 250 17.16 22.34 1.90
N ILE A 251 18.36 22.48 1.34
CA ILE A 251 19.11 21.39 0.72
C ILE A 251 20.48 21.33 1.38
N TYR A 252 20.83 20.17 1.93
CA TYR A 252 22.19 19.84 2.31
C TYR A 252 22.86 19.09 1.16
N VAL A 253 24.12 19.41 0.87
CA VAL A 253 24.94 18.70 -0.12
C VAL A 253 26.05 17.98 0.65
N GLY A 254 25.98 16.65 0.64
CA GLY A 254 26.92 15.79 1.35
C GLY A 254 28.29 15.75 0.71
N ASN A 255 29.23 15.17 1.45
CA ASN A 255 30.64 15.13 1.04
C ASN A 255 30.88 14.33 -0.26
N GLN A 256 29.95 13.44 -0.63
CA GLN A 256 30.03 12.62 -1.84
C GLN A 256 29.27 13.25 -3.04
N GLY A 257 28.70 14.45 -2.86
CA GLY A 257 27.94 15.18 -3.88
C GLY A 257 26.47 14.78 -4.00
N ASP A 258 26.01 13.88 -3.14
CA ASP A 258 24.61 13.58 -2.90
C ASP A 258 23.91 14.70 -2.12
N SER A 259 22.57 14.83 -2.26
CA SER A 259 21.81 15.92 -1.65
C SER A 259 20.61 15.43 -0.84
N LEU A 260 20.36 16.10 0.29
CA LEU A 260 19.22 15.87 1.17
C LEU A 260 18.35 17.11 1.22
N HIS A 261 17.10 16.97 0.77
CA HIS A 261 16.08 17.96 1.04
C HIS A 261 15.60 17.81 2.49
N TYR A 262 15.40 18.91 3.18
CA TYR A 262 14.85 18.91 4.53
C TYR A 262 14.07 20.19 4.81
N LEU A 263 13.14 20.11 5.76
CA LEU A 263 12.45 21.26 6.32
C LEU A 263 13.08 21.64 7.66
N LEU A 264 13.30 22.93 7.88
CA LEU A 264 13.75 23.46 9.17
C LEU A 264 12.79 24.54 9.69
N LEU A 265 12.24 24.33 10.89
CA LEU A 265 11.50 25.37 11.60
C LEU A 265 12.36 25.97 12.71
N LYS A 266 12.38 27.30 12.78
CA LYS A 266 13.05 28.04 13.86
C LYS A 266 12.08 28.35 15.01
N PRO A 267 12.60 28.54 16.25
CA PRO A 267 11.82 29.11 17.36
C PRO A 267 11.16 30.45 16.97
N VAL A 268 9.94 30.73 17.46
CA VAL A 268 9.17 31.94 17.09
C VAL A 268 9.86 33.24 17.51
N GLN A 269 10.48 33.25 18.70
CA GLN A 269 11.21 34.38 19.25
C GLN A 269 12.59 33.92 19.66
N MET A 270 13.55 34.10 18.75
CA MET A 270 14.94 33.74 18.97
C MET A 270 15.66 34.82 19.78
N ASP A 271 16.30 34.41 20.87
CA ASP A 271 17.38 35.17 21.50
C ASP A 271 18.71 34.67 20.91
N PRO A 272 19.47 35.52 20.18
CA PRO A 272 20.71 35.11 19.55
C PRO A 272 21.81 34.73 20.56
N THR A 273 21.63 35.01 21.85
CA THR A 273 22.57 34.64 22.92
C THR A 273 22.27 33.27 23.53
N ILE A 274 21.10 32.69 23.22
CA ILE A 274 20.64 31.41 23.79
C ILE A 274 20.70 30.32 22.72
N ALA A 275 21.36 29.23 23.04
CA ALA A 275 21.33 28.02 22.21
C ALA A 275 20.03 27.22 22.47
N TYR A 276 19.33 26.83 21.41
CA TYR A 276 18.04 26.14 21.49
C TYR A 276 18.16 24.65 21.14
N PRO A 277 17.32 23.77 21.73
CA PRO A 277 17.27 22.35 21.35
C PRO A 277 16.99 22.14 19.86
N LEU A 278 17.37 20.97 19.35
CA LEU A 278 17.01 20.49 18.01
C LEU A 278 16.15 19.23 18.12
N VAL A 279 14.96 19.24 17.52
CA VAL A 279 14.09 18.07 17.39
C VAL A 279 14.16 17.52 15.98
N ILE A 280 14.73 16.33 15.84
CA ILE A 280 14.77 15.55 14.61
C ILE A 280 13.51 14.69 14.55
N SER A 281 12.59 15.03 13.67
CA SER A 281 11.34 14.29 13.47
C SER A 281 11.44 13.51 12.16
N LEU A 282 11.73 12.21 12.26
CA LEU A 282 11.85 11.31 11.10
C LEU A 282 10.46 11.00 10.53
N PRO A 283 10.17 11.39 9.27
CA PRO A 283 8.85 11.15 8.70
C PRO A 283 8.59 9.68 8.37
N TYR A 284 7.30 9.33 8.35
CA TYR A 284 6.82 8.05 7.85
C TYR A 284 6.97 7.99 6.33
N SER A 285 6.44 8.97 5.59
CA SER A 285 6.68 9.21 4.15
C SER A 285 6.77 10.70 3.86
N ASP A 286 7.54 11.08 2.84
CA ASP A 286 7.77 12.47 2.46
C ASP A 286 8.19 13.34 3.66
N TYR A 287 7.36 14.30 4.05
CA TYR A 287 7.53 15.16 5.24
C TYR A 287 6.52 14.86 6.36
N GLU A 288 5.79 13.74 6.29
CA GLU A 288 4.79 13.38 7.29
C GLU A 288 5.45 12.95 8.61
N ALA A 289 5.72 13.93 9.48
CA ALA A 289 6.46 13.74 10.72
C ALA A 289 5.63 14.19 11.94
N GLY A 290 5.21 13.22 12.77
CA GLY A 290 4.23 13.45 13.83
C GLY A 290 4.67 14.48 14.88
N ALA A 291 5.94 14.44 15.31
CA ALA A 291 6.45 15.42 16.27
C ALA A 291 6.53 16.82 15.67
N ALA A 292 6.91 16.94 14.40
CA ALA A 292 6.92 18.23 13.71
C ALA A 292 5.53 18.85 13.66
N GLN A 293 4.48 18.08 13.33
CA GLN A 293 3.09 18.57 13.30
C GLN A 293 2.64 19.14 14.65
N ILE A 294 3.02 18.51 15.75
CA ILE A 294 2.59 18.90 17.10
C ILE A 294 3.41 20.10 17.57
N LEU A 295 4.73 20.04 17.42
CA LEU A 295 5.63 21.07 17.91
C LEU A 295 5.59 22.34 17.07
N SER A 296 5.11 22.28 15.83
CA SER A 296 4.90 23.46 14.98
C SER A 296 3.65 24.28 15.36
N GLU A 297 2.77 23.76 16.22
CA GLU A 297 1.63 24.55 16.73
C GLU A 297 2.12 25.72 17.61
N ASN A 298 1.52 26.91 17.46
CA ASN A 298 1.95 28.12 18.16
C ASN A 298 2.10 27.94 19.68
N VAL A 299 1.19 27.20 20.31
CA VAL A 299 1.23 26.93 21.76
C VAL A 299 2.48 26.13 22.13
N ASN A 300 2.82 25.12 21.35
CA ASN A 300 4.00 24.28 21.59
C ASN A 300 5.29 24.98 21.21
N ARG A 301 5.31 25.79 20.14
CA ARG A 301 6.48 26.61 19.77
C ARG A 301 6.86 27.63 20.84
N ILE A 302 5.88 28.15 21.58
CA ILE A 302 6.11 29.05 22.73
C ILE A 302 6.57 28.27 23.96
N LYS A 303 5.90 27.14 24.25
CA LYS A 303 6.17 26.34 25.45
C LYS A 303 7.51 25.58 25.38
N TYR A 304 7.88 25.13 24.18
CA TYR A 304 9.07 24.34 23.89
C TYR A 304 9.83 24.96 22.71
N PRO A 305 10.48 26.12 22.90
CA PRO A 305 11.22 26.77 21.83
C PRO A 305 12.39 25.87 21.39
N ALA A 306 12.35 25.42 20.14
CA ALA A 306 13.33 24.52 19.56
C ALA A 306 13.40 24.69 18.04
N TYR A 307 14.51 24.28 17.47
CA TYR A 307 14.58 23.97 16.06
C TYR A 307 13.87 22.63 15.80
N ILE A 308 13.14 22.54 14.69
CA ILE A 308 12.53 21.29 14.23
C ILE A 308 13.09 20.97 12.86
N PHE A 309 13.73 19.81 12.74
CA PHE A 309 14.33 19.31 11.52
C PHE A 309 13.55 18.09 11.02
N VAL A 310 13.10 18.15 9.76
CA VAL A 310 12.37 17.07 9.09
C VAL A 310 13.09 16.71 7.79
N PRO A 311 13.88 15.63 7.75
CA PRO A 311 14.55 15.20 6.53
C PRO A 311 13.55 14.58 5.55
N PHE A 312 13.78 14.74 4.25
CA PHE A 312 13.02 14.05 3.22
C PHE A 312 13.55 12.62 3.00
N CYS A 313 12.67 11.62 3.01
CA CYS A 313 13.04 10.26 2.59
C CYS A 313 12.50 9.96 1.19
N PRO A 314 13.38 9.74 0.20
CA PRO A 314 12.96 9.29 -1.12
C PRO A 314 12.20 7.96 -1.06
N GLU A 315 11.28 7.77 -2.01
CA GLU A 315 10.55 6.51 -2.17
C GLU A 315 11.53 5.33 -2.37
N GLY A 316 11.22 4.18 -1.74
CA GLY A 316 12.08 2.99 -1.78
C GLY A 316 13.33 3.03 -0.91
N LYS A 317 13.57 4.11 -0.17
CA LYS A 317 14.65 4.20 0.84
C LYS A 317 14.08 4.25 2.26
N GLY A 318 14.97 4.20 3.26
CA GLY A 318 14.64 4.33 4.67
C GLY A 318 15.76 4.97 5.49
N TRP A 319 15.48 5.16 6.77
CA TRP A 319 16.41 5.74 7.75
C TRP A 319 17.44 4.73 8.28
N GLY A 320 17.28 3.45 7.98
CA GLY A 320 17.99 2.35 8.66
C GLY A 320 17.07 1.55 9.58
N GLY A 321 17.57 0.42 10.07
CA GLY A 321 16.82 -0.54 10.89
C GLY A 321 15.84 -1.45 10.12
N VAL A 322 15.27 -1.00 9.00
CA VAL A 322 14.37 -1.84 8.17
C VAL A 322 15.20 -2.82 7.31
N PRO A 323 14.97 -4.14 7.40
CA PRO A 323 15.71 -5.13 6.60
C PRO A 323 15.60 -4.88 5.10
N ASN A 324 16.69 -5.13 4.37
CA ASN A 324 16.77 -5.05 2.90
C ASN A 324 16.35 -3.70 2.27
N THR A 325 16.33 -2.61 3.05
CA THR A 325 15.96 -1.28 2.57
C THR A 325 17.21 -0.39 2.43
N PRO A 326 17.45 0.24 1.27
CA PRO A 326 18.53 1.21 1.11
C PRO A 326 18.42 2.36 2.13
N VAL A 327 19.53 2.72 2.77
CA VAL A 327 19.56 3.71 3.86
C VAL A 327 20.12 5.06 3.41
N ILE A 328 19.70 6.14 4.07
CA ILE A 328 20.19 7.52 3.85
C ILE A 328 20.71 8.18 5.14
N ASP A 329 21.00 7.38 6.15
CA ASP A 329 21.36 7.83 7.50
C ASP A 329 22.59 8.74 7.55
N GLU A 330 23.68 8.40 6.85
CA GLU A 330 24.90 9.22 6.82
C GLU A 330 24.61 10.66 6.38
N LEU A 331 23.85 10.83 5.30
CA LEU A 331 23.51 12.15 4.78
C LEU A 331 22.63 12.95 5.74
N VAL A 332 21.80 12.27 6.54
CA VAL A 332 21.00 12.92 7.59
C VAL A 332 21.89 13.32 8.78
N PHE A 333 22.85 12.50 9.18
CA PHE A 333 23.82 12.87 10.23
C PHE A 333 24.65 14.09 9.82
N GLU A 334 25.19 14.08 8.60
CA GLU A 334 25.96 15.19 8.05
C GLU A 334 25.14 16.50 8.03
N ALA A 335 23.87 16.44 7.61
CA ALA A 335 22.98 17.59 7.63
C ALA A 335 22.66 18.09 9.05
N ILE A 336 22.49 17.20 10.02
CA ILE A 336 22.26 17.58 11.43
C ILE A 336 23.49 18.31 11.99
N GLU A 337 24.69 17.81 11.70
CA GLU A 337 25.94 18.39 12.18
C GLU A 337 26.25 19.73 11.48
N SER A 338 25.89 19.90 10.21
CA SER A 338 26.10 21.18 9.50
C SER A 338 25.35 22.34 10.17
N LEU A 339 24.14 22.08 10.68
CA LEU A 339 23.31 23.07 11.35
C LEU A 339 23.95 23.69 12.59
N ASP A 340 24.89 23.00 13.23
CA ASP A 340 25.63 23.54 14.40
C ASP A 340 26.46 24.78 14.05
N SER A 341 26.90 24.86 12.80
CA SER A 341 27.67 25.98 12.29
C SER A 341 26.79 27.10 11.72
N GLU A 342 25.55 26.77 11.37
CA GLU A 342 24.60 27.67 10.69
C GLU A 342 23.63 28.35 11.66
N GLU A 343 23.30 27.67 12.77
CA GLU A 343 22.24 28.04 13.70
C GLU A 343 22.71 27.91 15.16
N ASN A 344 22.07 28.61 16.10
CA ASN A 344 22.46 28.57 17.52
C ASN A 344 21.84 27.34 18.22
N ILE A 345 22.32 26.15 17.87
CA ILE A 345 21.81 24.87 18.38
C ILE A 345 22.55 24.47 19.66
N ASP A 346 21.78 24.05 20.67
CA ASP A 346 22.32 23.41 21.87
C ASP A 346 22.59 21.93 21.57
N THR A 347 23.86 21.62 21.29
CA THR A 347 24.33 20.27 20.93
C THR A 347 24.18 19.24 22.05
N ASN A 348 23.88 19.68 23.30
CA ASN A 348 23.55 18.80 24.41
C ASN A 348 22.04 18.48 24.49
N ARG A 349 21.22 19.09 23.64
CA ARG A 349 19.75 18.91 23.62
C ARG A 349 19.26 18.64 22.20
N ARG A 350 19.81 17.60 21.58
CA ARG A 350 19.25 17.02 20.36
C ARG A 350 18.34 15.85 20.70
N TYR A 351 17.15 15.86 20.13
CA TYR A 351 16.13 14.86 20.38
C TYR A 351 15.72 14.23 19.05
N ILE A 352 15.50 12.92 19.03
CA ILE A 352 15.08 12.21 17.83
C ILE A 352 13.80 11.40 18.04
N THR A 353 12.92 11.42 17.06
CA THR A 353 11.63 10.72 17.14
C THR A 353 11.12 10.35 15.76
N GLY A 354 10.40 9.25 15.67
CA GLY A 354 9.72 8.84 14.45
C GLY A 354 8.74 7.70 14.69
N VAL A 355 7.81 7.54 13.75
CA VAL A 355 6.74 6.53 13.78
C VAL A 355 6.98 5.49 12.70
N SER A 356 6.75 4.21 13.01
CA SER A 356 6.84 3.10 12.07
C SER A 356 8.24 3.05 11.43
N ARG A 357 8.37 3.31 10.11
CA ARG A 357 9.68 3.49 9.45
C ARG A 357 10.57 4.52 10.17
N GLY A 358 10.01 5.63 10.65
CA GLY A 358 10.73 6.60 11.49
C GLY A 358 11.07 6.05 12.88
N GLY A 359 10.31 5.08 13.40
CA GLY A 359 10.60 4.36 14.64
C GLY A 359 11.80 3.43 14.51
N TYR A 360 11.88 2.65 13.41
CA TYR A 360 13.09 1.91 13.03
C TYR A 360 14.30 2.84 12.91
N GLY A 361 14.12 3.97 12.21
CA GLY A 361 15.15 5.00 12.10
C GLY A 361 15.59 5.55 13.44
N THR A 362 14.66 5.81 14.35
CA THR A 362 14.97 6.34 15.68
C THR A 362 15.84 5.36 16.48
N TRP A 363 15.51 4.06 16.47
CA TRP A 363 16.36 3.03 17.08
C TRP A 363 17.74 2.96 16.42
N HIS A 364 17.77 2.90 15.09
CA HIS A 364 19.00 2.82 14.30
C HIS A 364 19.96 3.99 14.57
N PHE A 365 19.42 5.21 14.64
CA PHE A 365 20.20 6.43 14.82
C PHE A 365 20.87 6.45 16.19
N ILE A 366 20.15 6.08 17.25
CA ILE A 366 20.71 6.10 18.61
C ILE A 366 21.64 4.92 18.90
N THR A 367 21.59 3.85 18.11
CA THR A 367 22.61 2.79 18.14
C THR A 367 23.86 3.18 17.36
N LYS A 368 23.72 3.91 16.25
CA LYS A 368 24.83 4.22 15.34
C LYS A 368 25.62 5.48 15.75
N ARG A 369 24.91 6.51 16.23
CA ARG A 369 25.48 7.78 16.70
C ARG A 369 24.87 8.19 18.05
N PRO A 370 25.06 7.37 19.11
CA PRO A 370 24.54 7.68 20.46
C PRO A 370 25.06 9.03 20.98
N ASP A 371 26.25 9.44 20.53
CA ASP A 371 26.90 10.71 20.88
C ASP A 371 26.12 11.95 20.45
N LEU A 372 25.27 11.84 19.41
CA LEU A 372 24.52 12.97 18.87
C LEU A 372 23.27 13.31 19.66
N PHE A 373 22.67 12.37 20.39
CA PHE A 373 21.32 12.53 20.93
C PHE A 373 21.29 12.54 22.45
N ALA A 374 20.51 13.45 23.02
CA ALA A 374 20.19 13.46 24.45
C ALA A 374 18.99 12.56 24.76
N ALA A 375 18.04 12.45 23.84
CA ALA A 375 16.84 11.65 24.04
C ALA A 375 16.21 11.14 22.74
N ALA A 376 15.44 10.05 22.85
CA ALA A 376 14.76 9.42 21.74
C ALA A 376 13.35 8.93 22.06
N ILE A 377 12.44 9.09 21.10
CA ILE A 377 11.05 8.60 21.15
C ILE A 377 10.78 7.72 19.91
N PRO A 378 11.17 6.44 19.95
CA PRO A 378 10.82 5.47 18.91
C PRO A 378 9.36 5.00 19.09
N VAL A 379 8.57 5.09 18.02
CA VAL A 379 7.14 4.72 18.04
C VAL A 379 6.87 3.64 17.00
N CYS A 380 6.30 2.50 17.42
CA CYS A 380 5.96 1.35 16.55
C CYS A 380 7.10 0.92 15.60
N GLY A 381 8.34 0.90 16.10
CA GLY A 381 9.51 0.42 15.37
C GLY A 381 10.17 -0.76 16.09
N GLU A 382 11.11 -1.40 15.39
CA GLU A 382 11.94 -2.48 15.91
C GLU A 382 13.41 -2.06 15.92
N GLY A 383 14.10 -2.37 17.03
CA GLY A 383 15.53 -2.08 17.20
C GLY A 383 16.35 -3.36 17.16
N ASP A 384 17.60 -3.26 16.71
CA ASP A 384 18.56 -4.36 16.79
C ASP A 384 19.03 -4.55 18.23
N THR A 385 18.50 -5.58 18.89
CA THR A 385 18.80 -5.92 20.28
C THR A 385 20.28 -6.19 20.55
N THR A 386 21.05 -6.59 19.53
CA THR A 386 22.49 -6.83 19.66
C THR A 386 23.28 -5.54 19.85
N LEU A 387 22.71 -4.40 19.47
CA LEU A 387 23.31 -3.07 19.59
C LEU A 387 22.80 -2.29 20.81
N ALA A 388 22.03 -2.92 21.70
CA ALA A 388 21.50 -2.24 22.89
C ALA A 388 22.59 -1.71 23.83
N SER A 389 23.80 -2.31 23.83
CA SER A 389 24.96 -1.81 24.58
C SER A 389 25.41 -0.43 24.11
N GLU A 390 25.28 -0.15 22.81
CA GLU A 390 25.81 1.05 22.16
C GLU A 390 25.03 2.33 22.51
N ILE A 391 23.77 2.21 22.98
CA ILE A 391 22.90 3.36 23.31
C ILE A 391 23.34 4.07 24.60
N THR A 392 24.50 4.71 24.58
CA THR A 392 25.12 5.33 25.76
C THR A 392 24.67 6.77 25.93
N GLY A 393 24.23 7.15 27.13
CA GLY A 393 23.86 8.54 27.46
C GLY A 393 22.55 9.04 26.84
N VAL A 394 21.78 8.21 26.12
CA VAL A 394 20.52 8.59 25.48
C VAL A 394 19.32 8.19 26.35
N ALA A 395 18.49 9.15 26.74
CA ALA A 395 17.23 8.88 27.43
C ALA A 395 16.17 8.39 26.43
N VAL A 396 15.57 7.22 26.67
CA VAL A 396 14.60 6.62 25.74
C VAL A 396 13.21 6.52 26.37
N TRP A 397 12.18 6.92 25.61
CA TRP A 397 10.78 6.60 25.90
C TRP A 397 10.11 6.02 24.65
N ALA A 398 9.96 4.69 24.61
CA ALA A 398 9.39 3.99 23.47
C ALA A 398 7.87 3.78 23.62
N PHE A 399 7.17 3.72 22.48
CA PHE A 399 5.72 3.51 22.42
C PHE A 399 5.35 2.44 21.40
N HIS A 400 4.37 1.58 21.73
CA HIS A 400 3.89 0.55 20.81
C HIS A 400 2.44 0.12 21.08
N GLY A 401 1.70 -0.24 20.03
CA GLY A 401 0.39 -0.89 20.15
C GLY A 401 0.53 -2.41 20.34
N LYS A 402 -0.22 -2.99 21.27
CA LYS A 402 -0.13 -4.44 21.55
C LYS A 402 -0.59 -5.32 20.38
N LYS A 403 -1.53 -4.82 19.58
CA LYS A 403 -2.15 -5.53 18.45
C LYS A 403 -1.59 -5.04 17.12
N ASP A 404 -0.37 -4.50 17.11
CA ASP A 404 0.27 -4.06 15.89
C ASP A 404 0.57 -5.27 15.01
N GLU A 405 -0.10 -5.33 13.85
CA GLU A 405 0.05 -6.40 12.85
C GLU A 405 1.06 -6.01 11.75
N ASN A 406 1.49 -4.74 11.71
CA ASN A 406 2.46 -4.26 10.72
C ASN A 406 3.90 -4.43 11.22
N VAL A 407 4.15 -3.99 12.45
CA VAL A 407 5.42 -4.15 13.16
C VAL A 407 5.10 -4.88 14.46
N PRO A 408 5.50 -6.14 14.63
CA PRO A 408 5.17 -6.87 15.85
C PRO A 408 5.66 -6.13 17.10
N VAL A 409 4.80 -6.04 18.12
CA VAL A 409 5.11 -5.37 19.41
C VAL A 409 6.40 -5.88 20.07
N SER A 410 6.81 -7.12 19.77
CA SER A 410 8.10 -7.69 20.19
C SER A 410 9.28 -6.82 19.79
N GLY A 411 9.24 -6.15 18.63
CA GLY A 411 10.33 -5.32 18.15
C GLY A 411 10.71 -4.17 19.10
N SER A 412 9.74 -3.62 19.85
CA SER A 412 10.04 -2.66 20.93
C SER A 412 10.27 -3.33 22.28
N ARG A 413 9.51 -4.38 22.63
CA ARG A 413 9.69 -5.08 23.91
C ARG A 413 11.10 -5.64 24.06
N ASP A 414 11.57 -6.36 23.04
CA ASP A 414 12.86 -7.04 23.06
C ASP A 414 14.01 -6.03 23.14
N MET A 415 13.89 -4.90 22.44
CA MET A 415 14.87 -3.81 22.51
C MET A 415 14.91 -3.14 23.90
N ILE A 416 13.73 -2.89 24.49
CA ILE A 416 13.62 -2.33 25.84
C ILE A 416 14.23 -3.27 26.88
N ASP A 417 13.98 -4.58 26.77
CA ASP A 417 14.54 -5.57 27.67
C ASP A 417 16.05 -5.73 27.48
N ALA A 418 16.55 -5.72 26.24
CA ALA A 418 17.99 -5.69 25.95
C ALA A 418 18.67 -4.46 26.56
N MET A 419 18.07 -3.27 26.44
CA MET A 419 18.57 -2.05 27.07
C MET A 419 18.66 -2.19 28.60
N ARG A 420 17.62 -2.73 29.25
CA ARG A 420 17.62 -2.98 30.70
C ARG A 420 18.72 -3.94 31.14
N VAL A 421 18.97 -5.00 30.38
CA VAL A 421 20.07 -5.95 30.64
C VAL A 421 21.43 -5.26 30.61
N THR A 422 21.61 -4.25 29.75
CA THR A 422 22.84 -3.46 29.68
C THR A 422 22.94 -2.34 30.74
N GLY A 423 22.05 -2.35 31.75
CA GLY A 423 22.06 -1.38 32.85
C GLY A 423 21.41 -0.02 32.55
N LYS A 424 20.71 0.10 31.41
CA LYS A 424 19.98 1.32 31.02
C LYS A 424 18.57 1.31 31.60
N ASN A 425 17.93 2.47 31.69
CA ASN A 425 16.58 2.62 32.27
C ASN A 425 15.60 3.28 31.29
N PRO A 426 15.24 2.63 30.16
CA PRO A 426 14.30 3.20 29.21
C PRO A 426 12.87 3.18 29.75
N LYS A 427 12.10 4.22 29.40
CA LYS A 427 10.64 4.25 29.57
C LYS A 427 9.98 3.51 28.40
N TYR A 428 8.85 2.84 28.69
CA TYR A 428 8.07 2.13 27.69
C TYR A 428 6.58 2.22 28.00
N THR A 429 5.79 2.65 27.02
CA THR A 429 4.33 2.68 27.10
C THR A 429 3.76 1.75 26.02
N GLU A 430 2.97 0.77 26.45
CA GLU A 430 2.29 -0.17 25.56
C GLU A 430 0.78 -0.01 25.62
N TYR A 431 0.17 0.36 24.49
CA TYR A 431 -1.28 0.54 24.40
C TYR A 431 -1.98 -0.80 24.17
N GLN A 432 -2.67 -1.30 25.21
CA GLN A 432 -3.21 -2.67 25.26
C GLN A 432 -4.25 -3.00 24.18
N ASN A 433 -4.99 -2.00 23.69
CA ASN A 433 -6.10 -2.20 22.76
C ASN A 433 -5.81 -1.71 21.34
N GLU A 434 -4.63 -1.14 21.11
CA GLU A 434 -4.29 -0.45 19.87
C GLU A 434 -3.42 -1.32 18.95
N GLY A 435 -3.59 -1.12 17.64
CA GLY A 435 -2.73 -1.68 16.59
C GLY A 435 -1.60 -0.75 16.20
N HIS A 436 -1.24 -0.70 14.92
CA HIS A 436 -0.16 0.17 14.41
C HIS A 436 -0.41 1.66 14.62
N ASN A 437 -1.69 2.06 14.64
CA ASN A 437 -2.13 3.44 14.50
C ASN A 437 -2.19 4.24 15.81
N ILE A 438 -1.06 4.38 16.52
CA ILE A 438 -1.01 4.99 17.87
C ILE A 438 -0.58 6.46 17.92
N TRP A 439 -0.40 7.13 16.78
CA TRP A 439 0.10 8.51 16.70
C TRP A 439 -0.72 9.50 17.52
N TYR A 440 -2.04 9.35 17.53
CA TYR A 440 -2.91 10.22 18.32
C TYR A 440 -2.70 10.01 19.82
N GLN A 441 -2.61 8.76 20.27
CA GLN A 441 -2.37 8.39 21.66
C GLN A 441 -1.01 8.93 22.11
N VAL A 442 0.04 8.72 21.31
CA VAL A 442 1.38 9.29 21.59
C VAL A 442 1.35 10.82 21.61
N SER A 443 0.65 11.49 20.68
CA SER A 443 0.56 12.96 20.65
C SER A 443 -0.10 13.57 21.88
N THR A 444 -0.98 12.79 22.52
CA THR A 444 -1.73 13.18 23.71
C THR A 444 -1.18 12.57 24.99
N GLU A 445 -0.05 11.85 24.90
CA GLU A 445 0.57 11.20 26.05
C GLU A 445 0.96 12.26 27.09
N PRO A 446 0.44 12.14 28.33
CA PRO A 446 0.79 13.06 29.40
C PRO A 446 2.30 13.10 29.61
N ASP A 447 2.82 14.30 29.84
CA ASP A 447 4.23 14.55 30.16
C ASP A 447 5.26 14.16 29.09
N LEU A 448 4.87 13.70 27.90
CA LEU A 448 5.83 13.35 26.83
C LEU A 448 6.74 14.54 26.46
N TRP A 449 6.16 15.69 26.11
CA TRP A 449 6.94 16.87 25.73
C TRP A 449 7.71 17.48 26.91
N PRO A 450 7.12 17.69 28.11
CA PRO A 450 7.89 18.09 29.28
C PRO A 450 9.06 17.16 29.58
N TRP A 451 8.87 15.84 29.47
CA TRP A 451 9.92 14.87 29.66
C TRP A 451 11.03 15.04 28.61
N LEU A 452 10.68 15.12 27.32
CA LEU A 452 11.64 15.26 26.22
C LEU A 452 12.53 16.49 26.43
N PHE A 453 11.92 17.64 26.66
CA PHE A 453 12.63 18.93 26.82
C PHE A 453 13.38 19.08 28.15
N SER A 454 13.17 18.16 29.10
CA SER A 454 13.98 18.09 30.32
C SER A 454 15.28 17.28 30.14
N GLN A 455 15.41 16.51 29.04
CA GLN A 455 16.59 15.69 28.79
C GLN A 455 17.76 16.54 28.29
N ARG A 456 18.96 16.21 28.74
CA ARG A 456 20.21 16.84 28.32
C ARG A 456 21.34 15.81 28.41
N LYS A 457 22.23 15.83 27.42
CA LYS A 457 23.47 15.05 27.44
C LYS A 457 24.39 15.59 28.55
N GLU A 458 24.94 14.70 29.37
CA GLU A 458 25.87 15.04 30.46
C GLU A 458 27.24 15.52 29.95
#